data_AF-A0A7Y2UVQ9-F1
#
_entry.id   AF-A0A7Y2UVQ9-F1
#
_cell.length_a   1.000
_cell.length_b   1.000
_cell.length_c   1.000
_cell.angle_alpha   90.00
_cell.angle_beta   90.00
_cell.angle_gamma   90.00
#
_symmetry.space_group_name_H-M   'P 1'
#
loop_
_entity.id
_entity.type
_entity.pdbx_description
1 polymer ?
#
loop_
_entity_poly.entity_id
_entity_poly.type
_entity_poly.pdbx_seq_one_letter_code
_entity_poly.pdbx_strand_id
1 'polypeptide(L)'
;VGGEAGGFFTQDDYKEIVAYAADHYMTVVPEVDMPGHTNAASVSYPFLDGTDKPLKLYEGTRVGFSTFDTRKDTVYAFIDDVVREISEITPGPYFHIGGDESHATKKADYIYFVNRVEKIVQKHGKQMIGWDEIAQADVDSTSIAQFWSSEKNATTAIEKGMKVILSPAKKTYLDMQYDTLSKHGLHWAAYIPVDTAYVWSPESYVPEIPKEQILGVEAPLWSETISNIQELEYLAFPRVIGYAELSWSLEENRDWEDFKVRLANQAPFMERMNVAFYPSPRIDWVQAEKKSREILKD
;
A
#
# COMPACT_ATOMS: atom_id res chain seq x y z
N VAL A 1 15.29 3.21 7.27
CA VAL A 1 16.28 2.40 6.51
C VAL A 1 17.56 3.22 6.37
N GLY A 2 18.73 2.58 6.28
CA GLY A 2 19.98 3.28 5.91
C GLY A 2 20.63 4.15 7.01
N GLY A 3 20.19 4.03 8.26
CA GLY A 3 20.77 4.79 9.39
C GLY A 3 20.41 6.28 9.42
N GLU A 4 19.41 6.70 8.64
CA GLU A 4 18.89 8.06 8.65
C GLU A 4 18.02 8.32 9.90
N ALA A 5 17.89 9.59 10.26
CA ALA A 5 16.98 9.98 11.33
C ALA A 5 15.54 9.65 10.94
N GLY A 6 14.84 8.90 11.79
CA GLY A 6 13.42 8.63 11.63
C GLY A 6 12.55 9.80 12.10
N GLY A 7 11.30 9.50 12.41
CA GLY A 7 10.31 10.44 12.95
C GLY A 7 9.03 9.71 13.30
N PHE A 8 8.05 10.47 13.79
CA PHE A 8 6.70 9.97 14.04
C PHE A 8 5.71 11.13 13.90
N PHE A 9 4.46 10.81 13.58
CA PHE A 9 3.36 11.76 13.67
C PHE A 9 2.88 11.84 15.12
N THR A 10 2.78 13.04 15.66
CA THR A 10 1.96 13.24 16.87
C THR A 10 0.49 12.99 16.55
N GLN A 11 -0.36 12.84 17.56
CA GLN A 11 -1.80 12.73 17.33
C GLN A 11 -2.36 13.96 16.60
N ASP A 12 -1.77 15.15 16.79
CA ASP A 12 -2.22 16.36 16.11
C ASP A 12 -1.76 16.39 14.66
N ASP A 13 -0.52 15.97 14.35
CA ASP A 13 -0.06 15.80 12.97
C ASP A 13 -0.94 14.79 12.21
N TYR A 14 -1.30 13.67 12.86
CA TYR A 14 -2.16 12.67 12.25
C TYR A 14 -3.58 13.21 11.98
N LYS A 15 -4.16 13.97 12.92
CA LYS A 15 -5.46 14.62 12.71
C LYS A 15 -5.40 15.65 11.59
N GLU A 16 -4.29 16.37 11.43
CA GLU A 16 -4.08 17.27 10.30
C GLU A 16 -4.07 16.51 8.97
N ILE A 17 -3.34 15.40 8.88
CA ILE A 17 -3.33 14.53 7.69
C ILE A 17 -4.75 14.04 7.37
N VAL A 18 -5.49 13.55 8.37
CA VAL A 18 -6.88 13.09 8.22
C VAL A 18 -7.79 14.22 7.73
N ALA A 19 -7.69 15.41 8.32
CA ALA A 19 -8.49 16.56 7.93
C ALA A 19 -8.18 17.02 6.50
N TYR A 20 -6.89 17.13 6.16
CA TYR A 20 -6.47 17.53 4.82
C TYR A 20 -6.89 16.51 3.75
N ALA A 21 -6.79 15.21 4.05
CA ALA A 21 -7.30 14.16 3.16
C ALA A 21 -8.81 14.27 2.96
N ALA A 22 -9.57 14.53 4.04
CA ALA A 22 -11.02 14.71 3.97
C ALA A 22 -11.42 15.92 3.10
N ASP A 23 -10.68 17.04 3.19
CA ASP A 23 -10.86 18.22 2.33
C ASP A 23 -10.62 17.90 0.84
N HIS A 24 -9.94 16.80 0.55
CA HIS A 24 -9.68 16.27 -0.80
C HIS A 24 -10.50 15.01 -1.12
N TYR A 25 -11.58 14.74 -0.37
CA TYR A 25 -12.47 13.59 -0.55
C TYR A 25 -11.76 12.22 -0.43
N MET A 26 -10.63 12.17 0.27
CA MET A 26 -9.88 10.96 0.55
C MET A 26 -10.17 10.45 1.96
N THR A 27 -10.42 9.14 2.08
CA THR A 27 -10.53 8.48 3.39
C THR A 27 -9.17 7.89 3.76
N VAL A 28 -8.61 8.30 4.91
CA VAL A 28 -7.40 7.68 5.46
C VAL A 28 -7.76 6.32 6.05
N VAL A 29 -7.05 5.28 5.61
CA VAL A 29 -7.08 3.93 6.20
C VAL A 29 -5.73 3.68 6.87
N PRO A 30 -5.63 3.74 8.21
CA PRO A 30 -4.38 3.48 8.90
C PRO A 30 -4.05 1.99 8.89
N GLU A 31 -2.76 1.69 8.77
CA GLU A 31 -2.21 0.35 8.93
C GLU A 31 -1.30 0.27 10.15
N VAL A 32 -1.49 -0.77 10.96
CA VAL A 32 -0.49 -1.23 11.93
C VAL A 32 -0.27 -2.71 11.66
N ASP A 33 0.83 -3.02 11.00
CA ASP A 33 1.11 -4.37 10.54
C ASP A 33 1.50 -5.31 11.69
N MET A 34 0.86 -6.49 11.70
CA MET A 34 0.96 -7.50 12.72
C MET A 34 0.48 -8.89 12.23
N PRO A 35 1.02 -9.99 12.76
CA PRO A 35 2.03 -10.08 13.80
C PRO A 35 3.47 -9.89 13.27
N GLY A 36 3.67 -9.99 11.95
CA GLY A 36 4.92 -9.69 11.24
C GLY A 36 5.29 -8.20 11.30
N HIS A 37 6.47 -7.83 10.78
CA HIS A 37 6.94 -6.43 10.68
C HIS A 37 6.92 -5.58 11.98
N THR A 38 6.91 -6.23 13.14
CA THR A 38 6.70 -5.62 14.46
C THR A 38 7.99 -5.24 15.22
N ASN A 39 9.17 -5.32 14.60
CA ASN A 39 10.45 -5.14 15.30
C ASN A 39 10.55 -3.80 16.07
N ALA A 40 10.03 -2.70 15.50
CA ALA A 40 10.07 -1.38 16.14
C ALA A 40 9.29 -1.34 17.47
N ALA A 41 8.10 -1.98 17.50
CA ALA A 41 7.30 -2.10 18.71
C ALA A 41 7.99 -3.00 19.74
N SER A 42 8.52 -4.15 19.32
CA SER A 42 9.22 -5.08 20.21
C SER A 42 10.48 -4.48 20.83
N VAL A 43 11.27 -3.70 20.09
CA VAL A 43 12.44 -2.99 20.64
C VAL A 43 12.02 -1.97 21.71
N SER A 44 10.89 -1.30 21.51
CA SER A 44 10.36 -0.30 22.45
C SER A 44 9.74 -0.94 23.69
N TYR A 45 9.07 -2.07 23.50
CA TYR A 45 8.38 -2.84 24.53
C TYR A 45 8.75 -4.33 24.42
N PRO A 46 9.87 -4.76 25.05
CA PRO A 46 10.40 -6.11 24.87
C PRO A 46 9.46 -7.25 25.25
N PHE A 47 8.42 -6.99 26.06
CA PHE A 47 7.43 -8.02 26.41
C PHE A 47 6.55 -8.43 25.21
N LEU A 48 6.51 -7.62 24.15
CA LEU A 48 5.76 -7.90 22.92
C LEU A 48 6.45 -8.94 22.03
N ASP A 49 7.76 -9.11 22.17
CA ASP A 49 8.54 -9.93 21.25
C ASP A 49 8.18 -11.42 21.36
N GLY A 50 7.85 -12.02 20.22
CA GLY A 50 7.66 -13.45 20.05
C GLY A 50 8.91 -14.15 19.51
N THR A 51 9.99 -13.41 19.25
CA THR A 51 11.26 -13.98 18.84
C THR A 51 12.14 -14.32 20.04
N ASP A 52 13.03 -15.30 19.89
CA ASP A 52 14.11 -15.57 20.85
C ASP A 52 15.41 -14.82 20.45
N LYS A 53 15.30 -13.76 19.65
CA LYS A 53 16.45 -13.07 19.05
C LYS A 53 16.77 -11.77 19.78
N PRO A 54 18.03 -11.30 19.76
CA PRO A 54 18.37 -10.00 20.30
C PRO A 54 17.60 -8.87 19.60
N LEU A 55 16.80 -8.13 20.37
CA LEU A 55 16.08 -6.96 19.91
C LEU A 55 17.04 -5.79 19.69
N LYS A 56 17.08 -5.28 18.46
CA LYS A 56 17.84 -4.10 18.07
C LYS A 56 17.03 -3.29 17.07
N LEU A 57 17.26 -1.98 17.06
CA LEU A 57 16.80 -1.15 15.95
C LEU A 57 17.30 -1.75 14.65
N TYR A 58 16.40 -1.80 13.66
CA TYR A 58 16.67 -2.41 12.38
C TYR A 58 16.67 -1.36 11.29
N GLU A 59 17.81 -1.22 10.62
CA GLU A 59 18.04 -0.20 9.59
C GLU A 59 18.18 -0.82 8.19
N GLY A 60 18.07 -2.14 8.09
CA GLY A 60 18.09 -2.87 6.82
C GLY A 60 16.72 -2.98 6.16
N THR A 61 16.64 -3.77 5.09
CA THR A 61 15.44 -3.93 4.24
C THR A 61 14.92 -5.37 4.16
N ARG A 62 15.56 -6.32 4.86
CA ARG A 62 15.04 -7.70 4.94
C ARG A 62 13.73 -7.75 5.74
N VAL A 63 12.84 -8.63 5.33
CA VAL A 63 11.49 -8.80 5.85
C VAL A 63 11.26 -10.16 6.52
N GLY A 64 10.12 -10.30 7.19
CA GLY A 64 9.61 -11.54 7.78
C GLY A 64 10.38 -12.16 8.95
N PHE A 65 11.29 -11.39 9.57
CA PHE A 65 12.12 -11.89 10.67
C PHE A 65 11.53 -11.62 12.06
N SER A 66 10.62 -10.64 12.20
CA SER A 66 9.99 -10.22 13.45
C SER A 66 8.61 -10.82 13.63
N THR A 67 8.22 -11.05 14.88
CA THR A 67 6.85 -11.46 15.23
C THR A 67 6.51 -11.03 16.66
N PHE A 68 5.25 -10.70 16.91
CA PHE A 68 4.72 -10.59 18.27
C PHE A 68 4.57 -11.96 18.95
N ASP A 69 4.62 -11.99 20.28
CA ASP A 69 4.26 -13.19 21.04
C ASP A 69 2.74 -13.39 21.02
N THR A 70 2.29 -14.13 20.03
CA THR A 70 0.87 -14.39 19.77
C THR A 70 0.18 -15.24 20.85
N ARG A 71 0.88 -15.68 21.91
CA ARG A 71 0.30 -16.49 22.99
C ARG A 71 0.31 -15.76 24.33
N LYS A 72 0.69 -14.48 24.37
CA LYS A 72 0.62 -13.64 25.57
C LYS A 72 -0.57 -12.69 25.54
N ASP A 73 -1.42 -12.76 26.55
CA ASP A 73 -2.57 -11.85 26.69
C ASP A 73 -2.15 -10.36 26.80
N THR A 74 -0.94 -10.08 27.30
CA THR A 74 -0.39 -8.71 27.36
C THR A 74 -0.18 -8.10 25.98
N VAL A 75 0.09 -8.90 24.95
CA VAL A 75 0.20 -8.42 23.56
C VAL A 75 -1.15 -7.94 23.05
N TYR A 76 -2.22 -8.68 23.34
CA TYR A 76 -3.56 -8.30 22.92
C TYR A 76 -4.09 -7.07 23.68
N ALA A 77 -3.68 -6.87 24.94
CA ALA A 77 -3.98 -5.63 25.66
C ALA A 77 -3.30 -4.41 25.00
N PHE A 78 -2.02 -4.55 24.62
CA PHE A 78 -1.31 -3.52 23.88
C PHE A 78 -1.97 -3.22 22.52
N ILE A 79 -2.35 -4.25 21.76
CA ILE A 79 -3.02 -4.07 20.47
C ILE A 79 -4.39 -3.40 20.65
N ASP A 80 -5.15 -3.75 21.70
CA ASP A 80 -6.43 -3.11 22.01
C ASP A 80 -6.27 -1.61 22.24
N ASP A 81 -5.23 -1.18 22.97
CA ASP A 81 -4.93 0.23 23.19
C ASP A 81 -4.51 0.94 21.89
N VAL A 82 -3.63 0.35 21.09
CA VAL A 82 -3.19 0.92 19.81
C VAL A 82 -4.36 1.09 18.83
N VAL A 83 -5.15 0.04 18.64
CA VAL A 83 -6.32 0.07 17.74
C VAL A 83 -7.34 1.09 18.22
N ARG A 84 -7.61 1.14 19.53
CA ARG A 84 -8.52 2.13 20.13
C ARG A 84 -8.07 3.57 19.85
N GLU A 85 -6.84 3.92 20.21
CA GLU A 85 -6.36 5.30 20.12
C GLU A 85 -6.29 5.82 18.68
N ILE A 86 -5.85 4.99 17.73
CA ILE A 86 -5.86 5.35 16.32
C ILE A 86 -7.30 5.46 15.81
N SER A 87 -8.17 4.50 16.15
CA SER A 87 -9.58 4.50 15.71
C SER A 87 -10.37 5.72 16.19
N GLU A 88 -10.06 6.24 17.39
CA GLU A 88 -10.66 7.45 17.96
C GLU A 88 -10.36 8.72 17.13
N ILE A 89 -9.23 8.75 16.41
CA ILE A 89 -8.78 9.88 15.59
C ILE A 89 -8.85 9.62 14.07
N THR A 90 -9.32 8.44 13.67
CA THR A 90 -9.57 8.06 12.27
C THR A 90 -11.08 7.95 12.04
N PRO A 91 -11.75 8.93 11.38
CA PRO A 91 -13.19 8.87 11.15
C PRO A 91 -13.62 7.80 10.14
N GLY A 92 -12.71 7.40 9.24
CA GLY A 92 -12.96 6.34 8.25
C GLY A 92 -13.36 5.00 8.90
N PRO A 93 -14.12 4.14 8.20
CA PRO A 93 -14.68 2.93 8.80
C PRO A 93 -13.69 1.76 8.87
N TYR A 94 -12.47 1.92 8.35
CA TYR A 94 -11.52 0.82 8.15
C TYR A 94 -10.32 0.92 9.09
N PHE A 95 -9.74 -0.24 9.41
CA PHE A 95 -8.44 -0.35 10.07
C PHE A 95 -7.68 -1.51 9.43
N HIS A 96 -6.48 -1.25 8.91
CA HIS A 96 -5.64 -2.27 8.30
C HIS A 96 -4.71 -2.89 9.35
N ILE A 97 -4.71 -4.22 9.48
CA ILE A 97 -3.87 -4.93 10.47
C ILE A 97 -2.60 -5.52 9.85
N GLY A 98 -2.41 -5.32 8.55
CA GLY A 98 -1.36 -5.97 7.77
C GLY A 98 -1.56 -7.48 7.70
N GLY A 99 -0.59 -8.24 8.20
CA GLY A 99 -0.62 -9.69 8.26
C GLY A 99 0.23 -10.40 7.22
N ASP A 100 0.93 -9.66 6.36
CA ASP A 100 1.85 -10.20 5.38
C ASP A 100 3.14 -10.70 6.05
N GLU A 101 3.91 -11.44 5.24
CA GLU A 101 5.31 -11.82 5.49
C GLU A 101 5.64 -12.33 6.91
N SER A 102 4.66 -12.91 7.60
CA SER A 102 4.77 -13.35 8.99
C SER A 102 5.53 -14.68 9.11
N HIS A 103 6.70 -14.80 8.46
CA HIS A 103 7.48 -16.04 8.32
C HIS A 103 8.03 -16.57 9.66
N ALA A 104 8.27 -15.67 10.62
CA ALA A 104 8.66 -16.03 11.97
C ALA A 104 7.48 -16.58 12.82
N THR A 105 6.25 -16.37 12.38
CA THR A 105 5.03 -16.81 13.07
C THR A 105 4.60 -18.19 12.58
N LYS A 106 4.44 -19.15 13.49
CA LYS A 106 3.90 -20.47 13.12
C LYS A 106 2.47 -20.32 12.61
N LYS A 107 2.07 -21.11 11.62
CA LYS A 107 0.74 -21.00 10.99
C LYS A 107 -0.44 -21.05 11.98
N ALA A 108 -0.42 -21.99 12.93
CA ALA A 108 -1.50 -22.10 13.93
C ALA A 108 -1.55 -20.89 14.88
N ASP A 109 -0.41 -20.24 15.11
CA ASP A 109 -0.26 -19.05 15.93
C ASP A 109 -0.72 -17.81 15.16
N TYR A 110 -0.38 -17.71 13.87
CA TYR A 110 -0.88 -16.68 12.95
C TYR A 110 -2.41 -16.67 12.88
N ILE A 111 -3.03 -17.82 12.62
CA ILE A 111 -4.50 -17.94 12.54
C ILE A 111 -5.14 -17.50 13.87
N TYR A 112 -4.60 -17.96 15.00
CA TYR A 112 -5.07 -17.56 16.32
C TYR A 112 -4.95 -16.06 16.55
N PHE A 113 -3.84 -15.46 16.13
CA PHE A 113 -3.59 -14.04 16.26
C PHE A 113 -4.56 -13.20 15.44
N VAL A 114 -4.66 -13.45 14.13
CA VAL A 114 -5.55 -12.70 13.22
C VAL A 114 -7.01 -12.78 13.70
N ASN A 115 -7.49 -13.96 14.09
CA ASN A 115 -8.85 -14.12 14.62
C ASN A 115 -9.10 -13.28 15.88
N ARG A 116 -8.09 -13.10 16.73
CA ARG A 116 -8.22 -12.27 17.94
C ARG A 116 -8.16 -10.77 17.63
N VAL A 117 -7.24 -10.35 16.77
CA VAL A 117 -7.10 -8.95 16.38
C VAL A 117 -8.34 -8.46 15.64
N GLU A 118 -8.96 -9.29 14.80
CA GLU A 118 -10.23 -8.94 14.17
C GLU A 118 -11.29 -8.51 15.20
N LYS A 119 -11.42 -9.27 16.30
CA LYS A 119 -12.41 -8.94 17.34
C LYS A 119 -12.09 -7.64 18.06
N ILE A 120 -10.80 -7.28 18.17
CA ILE A 120 -10.37 -5.98 18.70
C ILE A 120 -10.77 -4.86 17.74
N VAL A 121 -10.51 -5.02 16.44
CA VAL A 121 -10.89 -4.04 15.42
C VAL A 121 -12.41 -3.82 15.39
N GLN A 122 -13.19 -4.91 15.41
CA GLN A 122 -14.66 -4.86 15.45
C GLN A 122 -15.18 -4.21 16.74
N LYS A 123 -14.54 -4.48 17.89
CA LYS A 123 -14.88 -3.86 19.19
C LYS A 123 -14.79 -2.33 19.13
N HIS A 124 -13.84 -1.78 18.36
CA HIS A 124 -13.65 -0.34 18.18
C HIS A 124 -14.42 0.23 16.97
N GLY A 125 -15.41 -0.51 16.47
CA GLY A 125 -16.36 -0.04 15.45
C GLY A 125 -15.76 0.09 14.05
N LYS A 126 -14.64 -0.58 13.78
CA LYS A 126 -13.98 -0.59 12.47
C LYS A 126 -14.21 -1.93 11.75
N GLN A 127 -14.19 -1.86 10.43
CA GLN A 127 -14.12 -3.02 9.54
C GLN A 127 -12.64 -3.32 9.26
N MET A 128 -12.23 -4.57 9.47
CA MET A 128 -10.84 -4.98 9.33
C MET A 128 -10.45 -5.12 7.85
N ILE A 129 -9.27 -4.62 7.52
CA ILE A 129 -8.56 -4.94 6.27
C ILE A 129 -7.23 -5.63 6.65
N GLY A 130 -6.77 -6.55 5.82
CA GLY A 130 -5.42 -7.12 5.92
C GLY A 130 -4.95 -7.66 4.57
N TRP A 131 -3.65 -7.89 4.45
CA TRP A 131 -3.06 -8.52 3.26
C TRP A 131 -3.62 -9.92 3.04
N ASP A 132 -3.54 -10.43 1.80
CA ASP A 132 -4.24 -11.66 1.38
C ASP A 132 -4.03 -12.87 2.30
N GLU A 133 -2.93 -12.92 3.02
CA GLU A 133 -2.64 -13.93 4.04
C GLU A 133 -3.72 -14.06 5.12
N ILE A 134 -4.48 -13.00 5.45
CA ILE A 134 -5.58 -13.08 6.42
C ILE A 134 -6.66 -14.07 5.99
N ALA A 135 -6.79 -14.37 4.69
CA ALA A 135 -7.72 -15.37 4.18
C ALA A 135 -7.43 -16.78 4.71
N GLN A 136 -6.24 -17.03 5.27
CA GLN A 136 -5.91 -18.29 5.93
C GLN A 136 -6.56 -18.44 7.30
N ALA A 137 -6.98 -17.34 7.93
CA ALA A 137 -7.58 -17.29 9.25
C ALA A 137 -9.12 -17.44 9.17
N ASP A 138 -9.77 -17.67 10.31
CA ASP A 138 -11.23 -17.83 10.40
C ASP A 138 -11.87 -16.50 10.80
N VAL A 139 -11.75 -15.53 9.90
CA VAL A 139 -12.24 -14.16 10.03
C VAL A 139 -13.67 -14.05 9.49
N ASP A 140 -14.42 -13.09 10.04
CA ASP A 140 -15.75 -12.73 9.59
C ASP A 140 -15.73 -12.26 8.12
N SER A 141 -16.79 -12.55 7.37
CA SER A 141 -16.89 -12.19 5.95
C SER A 141 -16.97 -10.68 5.71
N THR A 142 -17.23 -9.89 6.75
CA THR A 142 -17.10 -8.42 6.70
C THR A 142 -15.65 -7.97 6.58
N SER A 143 -14.66 -8.79 6.92
CA SER A 143 -13.25 -8.44 6.73
C SER A 143 -12.88 -8.39 5.24
N ILE A 144 -11.94 -7.51 4.88
CA ILE A 144 -11.50 -7.29 3.49
C ILE A 144 -10.07 -7.80 3.33
N ALA A 145 -9.81 -8.57 2.27
CA ALA A 145 -8.47 -9.05 1.94
C ALA A 145 -7.85 -8.20 0.82
N GLN A 146 -6.63 -7.73 1.02
CA GLN A 146 -5.86 -7.00 0.01
C GLN A 146 -4.92 -7.95 -0.74
N PHE A 147 -5.25 -8.23 -2.00
CA PHE A 147 -4.54 -9.16 -2.86
C PHE A 147 -3.29 -8.55 -3.47
N TRP A 148 -2.14 -8.97 -2.97
CA TRP A 148 -0.84 -8.53 -3.45
C TRP A 148 0.02 -9.63 -4.07
N SER A 149 -0.14 -10.89 -3.64
CA SER A 149 0.80 -11.95 -3.99
C SER A 149 0.12 -13.25 -4.40
N SER A 150 -0.78 -13.80 -3.58
CA SER A 150 -1.32 -15.14 -3.76
C SER A 150 -2.75 -15.13 -4.33
N GLU A 151 -2.89 -15.48 -5.61
CA GLU A 151 -4.22 -15.65 -6.25
C GLU A 151 -5.07 -16.67 -5.48
N LYS A 152 -4.44 -17.71 -4.93
CA LYS A 152 -5.09 -18.71 -4.07
C LYS A 152 -5.67 -18.09 -2.80
N ASN A 153 -4.95 -17.16 -2.17
CA ASN A 153 -5.46 -16.50 -0.97
C ASN A 153 -6.63 -15.59 -1.33
N ALA A 154 -6.53 -14.86 -2.45
CA ALA A 154 -7.60 -14.02 -2.96
C ALA A 154 -8.88 -14.84 -3.24
N THR A 155 -8.77 -15.99 -3.91
CA THR A 155 -9.93 -16.88 -4.15
C THR A 155 -10.47 -17.49 -2.86
N THR A 156 -9.60 -17.85 -1.90
CA THR A 156 -10.03 -18.32 -0.57
C THR A 156 -10.82 -17.25 0.19
N ALA A 157 -10.45 -15.96 0.06
CA ALA A 157 -11.20 -14.86 0.65
C ALA A 157 -12.62 -14.78 0.06
N ILE A 158 -12.76 -14.92 -1.26
CA ILE A 158 -14.05 -14.95 -1.95
C ILE A 158 -14.91 -16.14 -1.51
N GLU A 159 -14.32 -17.33 -1.39
CA GLU A 159 -15.02 -18.53 -0.89
C GLU A 159 -15.57 -18.34 0.52
N LYS A 160 -14.94 -17.48 1.33
CA LYS A 160 -15.39 -17.08 2.67
C LYS A 160 -16.38 -15.90 2.66
N GLY A 161 -16.73 -15.38 1.50
CA GLY A 161 -17.65 -14.26 1.34
C GLY A 161 -17.05 -12.89 1.64
N MET A 162 -15.72 -12.80 1.75
CA MET A 162 -15.01 -11.53 1.88
C MET A 162 -14.97 -10.79 0.55
N LYS A 163 -14.78 -9.47 0.62
CA LYS A 163 -14.41 -8.67 -0.55
C LYS A 163 -12.91 -8.52 -0.66
N VAL A 164 -12.44 -8.17 -1.85
CA VAL A 164 -11.00 -7.99 -2.13
C VAL A 164 -10.66 -6.60 -2.65
N ILE A 165 -9.50 -6.09 -2.24
CA ILE A 165 -8.81 -4.97 -2.89
C ILE A 165 -7.69 -5.56 -3.74
N LEU A 166 -7.55 -5.13 -4.99
CA LEU A 166 -6.50 -5.65 -5.87
C LEU A 166 -5.28 -4.72 -5.82
N SER A 167 -4.15 -5.25 -5.38
CA SER A 167 -2.86 -4.59 -5.51
C SER A 167 -1.74 -5.58 -5.87
N PRO A 168 -1.83 -6.34 -6.99
CA PRO A 168 -0.83 -7.35 -7.30
C PRO A 168 0.56 -6.72 -7.44
N ALA A 169 1.56 -7.27 -6.74
CA ALA A 169 2.91 -6.72 -6.69
C ALA A 169 3.60 -6.65 -8.06
N LYS A 170 3.19 -7.53 -8.99
CA LYS A 170 3.68 -7.54 -10.38
C LYS A 170 3.01 -6.49 -11.28
N LYS A 171 2.05 -5.74 -10.76
CA LYS A 171 1.19 -4.81 -11.53
C LYS A 171 1.12 -3.41 -10.94
N THR A 172 0.94 -3.27 -9.63
CA THR A 172 0.48 -2.03 -8.99
C THR A 172 1.48 -1.39 -8.02
N TYR A 173 2.51 -2.13 -7.62
CA TYR A 173 3.51 -1.67 -6.67
C TYR A 173 4.38 -0.58 -7.32
N LEU A 174 4.25 0.64 -6.81
CA LEU A 174 4.94 1.82 -7.33
C LEU A 174 6.43 1.82 -6.96
N ASP A 175 6.84 1.09 -5.93
CA ASP A 175 8.25 0.91 -5.59
C ASP A 175 8.97 -0.05 -6.54
N MET A 176 8.26 -0.82 -7.38
CA MET A 176 8.91 -1.64 -8.40
C MET A 176 9.58 -0.76 -9.46
N GLN A 177 10.81 -1.11 -9.83
CA GLN A 177 11.58 -0.47 -10.88
C GLN A 177 10.86 -0.54 -12.22
N TYR A 178 11.00 0.50 -13.04
CA TYR A 178 10.47 0.51 -14.39
C TYR A 178 11.25 -0.41 -15.32
N ASP A 179 12.57 -0.43 -15.14
CA ASP A 179 13.57 -1.16 -15.92
C ASP A 179 14.90 -1.27 -15.15
N THR A 180 15.92 -1.87 -15.76
CA THR A 180 17.26 -2.03 -15.18
C THR A 180 18.03 -0.72 -14.98
N LEU A 181 17.55 0.40 -15.54
CA LEU A 181 18.18 1.72 -15.44
C LEU A 181 17.52 2.59 -14.37
N SER A 182 16.49 2.09 -13.71
CA SER A 182 15.76 2.80 -12.67
C SER A 182 16.68 3.14 -11.50
N LYS A 183 16.63 4.41 -11.08
CA LYS A 183 17.51 4.94 -10.01
C LYS A 183 17.09 4.50 -8.60
N HIS A 184 15.79 4.40 -8.40
CA HIS A 184 15.14 4.03 -7.15
C HIS A 184 14.23 2.82 -7.37
N GLY A 185 13.73 2.25 -6.29
CA GLY A 185 12.83 1.12 -6.31
C GLY A 185 13.52 -0.23 -6.23
N LEU A 186 12.71 -1.27 -6.15
CA LEU A 186 13.08 -2.68 -6.03
C LEU A 186 12.66 -3.46 -7.29
N HIS A 187 13.12 -4.69 -7.45
CA HIS A 187 12.76 -5.54 -8.61
C HIS A 187 12.45 -6.98 -8.19
N TRP A 188 12.10 -7.19 -6.92
CA TRP A 188 11.88 -8.53 -6.38
C TRP A 188 10.65 -9.19 -7.00
N ALA A 189 9.61 -8.42 -7.35
CA ALA A 189 8.39 -8.93 -7.96
C ALA A 189 8.44 -8.92 -9.49
N ALA A 190 8.83 -7.77 -10.06
CA ALA A 190 8.89 -7.52 -11.50
C ALA A 190 9.62 -6.21 -11.81
N TYR A 191 9.90 -6.00 -13.10
CA TYR A 191 9.98 -4.63 -13.65
C TYR A 191 8.59 -4.24 -14.14
N ILE A 192 8.15 -3.02 -13.80
CA ILE A 192 6.82 -2.51 -14.14
C ILE A 192 6.97 -1.23 -14.98
N PRO A 193 7.25 -1.35 -16.28
CA PRO A 193 7.13 -0.21 -17.19
C PRO A 193 5.66 0.23 -17.31
N VAL A 194 5.45 1.43 -17.87
CA VAL A 194 4.14 2.10 -17.90
C VAL A 194 3.06 1.27 -18.62
N ASP A 195 3.43 0.55 -19.69
CA ASP A 195 2.54 -0.37 -20.39
C ASP A 195 2.17 -1.58 -19.52
N THR A 196 3.12 -2.15 -18.77
CA THR A 196 2.81 -3.27 -17.85
C THR A 196 1.90 -2.85 -16.71
N ALA A 197 2.06 -1.61 -16.21
CA ALA A 197 1.20 -1.02 -15.20
C ALA A 197 -0.24 -0.78 -15.68
N TYR A 198 -0.44 -0.45 -16.96
CA TYR A 198 -1.75 -0.10 -17.52
C TYR A 198 -2.44 -1.27 -18.24
N VAL A 199 -1.70 -2.10 -18.99
CA VAL A 199 -2.25 -3.16 -19.85
C VAL A 199 -2.58 -4.41 -19.03
N TRP A 200 -3.69 -4.32 -18.31
CA TRP A 200 -4.41 -5.40 -17.63
C TRP A 200 -5.80 -4.89 -17.23
N SER A 201 -6.68 -5.81 -16.83
CA SER A 201 -8.04 -5.49 -16.39
C SER A 201 -8.23 -6.04 -14.98
N PRO A 202 -8.43 -5.16 -13.97
CA PRO A 202 -8.74 -5.59 -12.60
C PRO A 202 -9.90 -6.58 -12.54
N GLU A 203 -10.93 -6.37 -13.37
CA GLU A 203 -12.15 -7.17 -13.41
C GLU A 203 -11.95 -8.61 -13.91
N SER A 204 -10.86 -8.88 -14.62
CA SER A 204 -10.55 -10.19 -15.20
C SER A 204 -9.17 -10.71 -14.84
N TYR A 205 -8.46 -10.03 -13.92
CA TYR A 205 -7.09 -10.39 -13.54
C TYR A 205 -7.02 -11.78 -12.90
N VAL A 206 -7.98 -12.11 -12.04
CA VAL A 206 -8.18 -13.46 -11.49
C VAL A 206 -9.56 -13.95 -11.95
N PRO A 207 -9.64 -14.87 -12.93
CA PRO A 207 -10.92 -15.30 -13.52
C PRO A 207 -11.95 -15.83 -12.52
N GLU A 208 -11.50 -16.38 -11.40
CA GLU A 208 -12.34 -16.94 -10.33
C GLU A 208 -12.95 -15.90 -9.41
N ILE A 209 -12.53 -14.63 -9.48
CA ILE A 209 -13.04 -13.54 -8.63
C ILE A 209 -14.09 -12.75 -9.40
N PRO A 210 -15.37 -12.78 -8.98
CA PRO A 210 -16.41 -11.97 -9.61
C PRO A 210 -16.14 -10.47 -9.42
N LYS A 211 -16.45 -9.67 -10.44
CA LYS A 211 -16.30 -8.20 -10.42
C LYS A 211 -16.97 -7.56 -9.20
N GLU A 212 -18.12 -8.07 -8.79
CA GLU A 212 -18.91 -7.53 -7.67
C GLU A 212 -18.23 -7.72 -6.31
N GLN A 213 -17.23 -8.61 -6.23
CA GLN A 213 -16.44 -8.85 -5.02
C GLN A 213 -15.16 -8.01 -4.96
N ILE A 214 -14.81 -7.32 -6.06
CA ILE A 214 -13.66 -6.42 -6.14
C ILE A 214 -14.12 -5.03 -5.67
N LEU A 215 -13.52 -4.53 -4.60
CA LEU A 215 -13.78 -3.18 -4.09
C LEU A 215 -13.09 -2.10 -4.92
N GLY A 216 -11.93 -2.41 -5.50
CA GLY A 216 -11.13 -1.49 -6.27
C GLY A 216 -9.68 -1.96 -6.39
N VAL A 217 -8.84 -1.05 -6.87
CA VAL A 217 -7.39 -1.24 -6.99
C VAL A 217 -6.69 -0.32 -6.00
N GLU A 218 -5.61 -0.80 -5.41
CA GLU A 218 -4.67 0.03 -4.67
C GLU A 218 -3.29 0.00 -5.35
N ALA A 219 -2.55 1.09 -5.24
CA ALA A 219 -1.19 1.22 -5.76
C ALA A 219 -0.21 1.51 -4.60
N PRO A 220 0.28 0.48 -3.90
CA PRO A 220 1.19 0.65 -2.77
C PRO A 220 2.52 1.29 -3.21
N LEU A 221 3.06 2.17 -2.37
CA LEU A 221 4.37 2.78 -2.56
C LEU A 221 5.21 2.56 -1.31
N TRP A 222 6.02 1.50 -1.33
CA TRP A 222 6.98 1.20 -0.27
C TRP A 222 8.20 2.13 -0.33
N SER A 223 8.80 2.42 0.83
CA SER A 223 9.76 3.50 0.99
C SER A 223 11.17 3.07 1.38
N GLU A 224 11.57 1.81 1.14
CA GLU A 224 12.92 1.32 1.48
C GLU A 224 14.03 2.03 0.70
N THR A 225 13.69 2.59 -0.46
CA THR A 225 14.63 3.26 -1.39
C THR A 225 14.32 4.75 -1.60
N ILE A 226 13.40 5.29 -0.78
CA ILE A 226 12.87 6.66 -0.90
C ILE A 226 13.22 7.43 0.37
N SER A 227 13.88 8.57 0.19
CA SER A 227 14.30 9.46 1.28
C SER A 227 13.79 10.90 1.10
N ASN A 228 13.22 11.23 -0.06
CA ASN A 228 12.66 12.55 -0.35
C ASN A 228 11.50 12.50 -1.35
N ILE A 229 10.80 13.62 -1.51
CA ILE A 229 9.61 13.73 -2.35
C ILE A 229 9.92 13.52 -3.84
N GLN A 230 11.11 13.91 -4.33
CA GLN A 230 11.45 13.73 -5.74
C GLN A 230 11.62 12.24 -6.10
N GLU A 231 12.15 11.44 -5.18
CA GLU A 231 12.28 9.98 -5.33
C GLU A 231 10.92 9.28 -5.28
N LEU A 232 10.05 9.74 -4.37
CA LEU A 232 8.66 9.29 -4.27
C LEU A 232 7.92 9.55 -5.59
N GLU A 233 7.95 10.80 -6.04
CA GLU A 233 7.29 11.23 -7.27
C GLU A 233 7.85 10.52 -8.51
N TYR A 234 9.18 10.30 -8.59
CA TYR A 234 9.80 9.51 -9.66
C TYR A 234 9.24 8.08 -9.76
N LEU A 235 9.00 7.43 -8.62
CA LEU A 235 8.43 6.08 -8.57
C LEU A 235 6.91 6.08 -8.79
N ALA A 236 6.20 7.08 -8.25
CA ALA A 236 4.76 7.18 -8.38
C ALA A 236 4.31 7.53 -9.81
N PHE A 237 4.94 8.56 -10.39
CA PHE A 237 4.57 9.10 -11.69
C PHE A 237 5.47 8.53 -12.80
N PRO A 238 4.88 8.03 -13.91
CA PRO A 238 3.50 8.30 -14.33
C PRO A 238 2.46 7.20 -14.02
N ARG A 239 2.86 6.09 -13.38
CA ARG A 239 1.98 4.90 -13.22
C ARG A 239 0.72 5.18 -12.43
N VAL A 240 0.79 6.02 -11.39
CA VAL A 240 -0.36 6.37 -10.55
C VAL A 240 -1.53 6.96 -11.35
N ILE A 241 -1.26 7.68 -12.44
CA ILE A 241 -2.30 8.20 -13.35
C ILE A 241 -3.02 7.05 -14.07
N GLY A 242 -2.28 6.02 -14.50
CA GLY A 242 -2.84 4.82 -15.09
C GLY A 242 -3.68 4.02 -14.09
N TYR A 243 -3.21 3.85 -12.86
CA TYR A 243 -3.97 3.14 -11.82
C TYR A 243 -5.25 3.87 -11.42
N ALA A 244 -5.25 5.21 -11.41
CA ALA A 244 -6.47 5.99 -11.24
C ALA A 244 -7.49 5.71 -12.35
N GLU A 245 -7.05 5.61 -13.61
CA GLU A 245 -7.93 5.25 -14.72
C GLU A 245 -8.44 3.82 -14.63
N LEU A 246 -7.61 2.85 -14.23
CA LEU A 246 -8.03 1.47 -14.01
C LEU A 246 -9.11 1.37 -12.92
N SER A 247 -9.07 2.25 -11.92
CA SER A 247 -9.99 2.28 -10.79
C SER A 247 -11.28 3.06 -11.07
N TRP A 248 -11.27 3.97 -12.05
CA TRP A 248 -12.36 4.92 -12.28
C TRP A 248 -13.12 4.67 -13.59
N SER A 249 -12.41 4.38 -14.68
CA SER A 249 -12.99 4.24 -16.01
C SER A 249 -13.54 2.84 -16.25
N LEU A 250 -14.64 2.77 -17.00
CA LEU A 250 -15.21 1.49 -17.45
C LEU A 250 -14.24 0.77 -18.39
N GLU A 251 -14.25 -0.57 -18.34
CA GLU A 251 -13.34 -1.43 -19.09
C GLU A 251 -13.31 -1.13 -20.58
N GLU A 252 -14.48 -0.97 -21.20
CA GLU A 252 -14.65 -0.69 -22.62
C GLU A 252 -14.07 0.66 -23.09
N ASN A 253 -13.77 1.57 -22.14
CA ASN A 253 -13.21 2.89 -22.43
C ASN A 253 -11.69 2.96 -22.20
N ARG A 254 -11.06 1.84 -21.79
CA ARG A 254 -9.63 1.77 -21.52
C ARG A 254 -8.92 1.22 -22.76
N ASP A 255 -8.05 2.03 -23.33
CA ASP A 255 -7.23 1.67 -24.50
C ASP A 255 -5.83 2.23 -24.34
N TRP A 256 -4.82 1.38 -24.52
CA TRP A 256 -3.42 1.76 -24.31
C TRP A 256 -2.93 2.80 -25.32
N GLU A 257 -3.35 2.70 -26.58
CA GLU A 257 -2.88 3.57 -27.65
C GLU A 257 -3.45 4.99 -27.49
N ASP A 258 -4.68 5.13 -27.02
CA ASP A 258 -5.27 6.39 -26.60
C ASP A 258 -4.69 6.91 -25.27
N PHE A 259 -4.57 6.04 -24.26
CA PHE A 259 -4.06 6.41 -22.93
C PHE A 259 -2.67 7.01 -22.99
N LYS A 260 -1.73 6.40 -23.73
CA LYS A 260 -0.36 6.93 -23.82
C LYS A 260 -0.31 8.35 -24.41
N VAL A 261 -1.24 8.70 -25.30
CA VAL A 261 -1.37 10.06 -25.85
C VAL A 261 -1.90 11.01 -24.78
N ARG A 262 -2.96 10.63 -24.04
CA ARG A 262 -3.48 11.45 -22.93
C ARG A 262 -2.45 11.63 -21.81
N LEU A 263 -1.69 10.58 -21.51
CA LEU A 263 -0.62 10.60 -20.53
C LEU A 263 0.54 11.51 -20.97
N ALA A 264 0.95 11.44 -22.24
CA ALA A 264 1.98 12.33 -22.80
C ALA A 264 1.62 13.82 -22.60
N ASN A 265 0.33 14.15 -22.70
CA ASN A 265 -0.18 15.51 -22.48
C ASN A 265 -0.19 15.94 -21.00
N GLN A 266 0.08 15.04 -20.05
CA GLN A 266 0.22 15.39 -18.63
C GLN A 266 1.57 15.99 -18.28
N ALA A 267 2.62 15.75 -19.08
CA ALA A 267 3.98 16.24 -18.80
C ALA A 267 4.05 17.76 -18.53
N PRO A 268 3.45 18.64 -19.36
CA PRO A 268 3.47 20.09 -19.10
C PRO A 268 2.79 20.50 -17.79
N PHE A 269 1.84 19.71 -17.29
CA PHE A 269 1.19 19.96 -16.00
C PHE A 269 2.08 19.52 -14.85
N MET A 270 2.64 18.30 -14.91
CA MET A 270 3.60 17.80 -13.92
C MET A 270 4.81 18.73 -13.81
N GLU A 271 5.37 19.17 -14.94
CA GLU A 271 6.48 20.15 -14.97
C GLU A 271 6.10 21.49 -14.30
N ARG A 272 4.89 22.01 -14.57
CA ARG A 272 4.41 23.26 -13.95
C ARG A 272 4.17 23.13 -12.46
N MET A 273 3.72 21.97 -12.01
CA MET A 273 3.51 21.65 -10.59
C MET A 273 4.81 21.22 -9.90
N ASN A 274 5.92 21.13 -10.63
CA ASN A 274 7.21 20.65 -10.14
C ASN A 274 7.13 19.23 -9.54
N VAL A 275 6.34 18.36 -10.16
CA VAL A 275 6.23 16.94 -9.84
C VAL A 275 7.27 16.16 -10.64
N ALA A 276 8.17 15.46 -9.97
CA ALA A 276 9.11 14.56 -10.64
C ALA A 276 8.38 13.35 -11.24
N PHE A 277 8.88 12.80 -12.35
CA PHE A 277 8.32 11.59 -12.95
C PHE A 277 9.39 10.84 -13.74
N TYR A 278 9.19 9.55 -13.94
CA TYR A 278 10.03 8.75 -14.84
C TYR A 278 9.64 8.99 -16.31
N PRO A 279 10.54 9.53 -17.16
CA PRO A 279 10.25 9.83 -18.56
C PRO A 279 10.30 8.55 -19.40
N SER A 280 9.28 7.70 -19.26
CA SER A 280 9.25 6.39 -19.91
C SER A 280 9.45 6.50 -21.43
N PRO A 281 10.31 5.67 -22.04
CA PRO A 281 10.52 5.64 -23.49
C PRO A 281 9.32 5.05 -24.25
N ARG A 282 8.29 4.57 -23.54
CA ARG A 282 7.03 4.08 -24.13
C ARG A 282 6.04 5.19 -24.46
N ILE A 283 6.32 6.42 -24.03
CA ILE A 283 5.42 7.58 -24.14
C ILE A 283 6.11 8.67 -24.95
N ASP A 284 5.42 9.18 -25.97
CA ASP A 284 5.88 10.31 -26.79
C ASP A 284 5.54 11.64 -26.09
N TRP A 285 6.31 11.97 -25.05
CA TRP A 285 6.02 13.11 -24.15
C TRP A 285 5.91 14.46 -24.88
N VAL A 286 4.84 15.20 -24.56
CA VAL A 286 4.64 16.56 -25.05
C VAL A 286 5.52 17.51 -24.24
N GLN A 287 6.39 18.25 -24.91
CA GLN A 287 7.20 19.28 -24.28
C GLN A 287 6.36 20.55 -24.06
N ALA A 288 6.53 21.20 -22.91
CA ALA A 288 5.93 22.51 -22.69
C ALA A 288 6.45 23.51 -23.75
N GLU A 289 5.54 24.22 -24.43
CA GLU A 289 5.92 25.35 -25.27
C GLU A 289 6.67 26.38 -24.41
N LYS A 290 7.97 26.54 -24.66
CA LYS A 290 8.73 27.67 -24.13
C LYS A 290 8.17 28.93 -24.78
N LYS A 291 7.17 29.57 -24.17
CA LYS A 291 6.81 30.95 -24.52
C LYS A 291 8.02 31.81 -24.23
N SER A 292 8.81 32.11 -25.27
CA SER A 292 9.74 33.22 -25.27
C SER A 292 8.94 34.46 -24.90
N ARG A 293 9.11 34.96 -23.66
CA ARG A 293 8.78 36.35 -23.37
C ARG A 293 9.75 37.18 -24.20
N GLU A 294 9.35 37.56 -25.39
CA GLU A 294 9.94 38.73 -26.04
C GLU A 294 9.68 39.90 -25.09
N ILE A 295 10.75 40.30 -24.38
CA ILE A 295 10.78 41.56 -23.69
C ILE A 295 10.76 42.60 -24.80
N LEU A 296 9.58 43.17 -25.06
CA LEU A 296 9.48 44.41 -25.84
C LEU A 296 10.29 45.46 -25.07
N LYS A 297 11.47 45.78 -25.60
CA LYS A 297 12.21 46.98 -25.22
C LYS A 297 11.59 48.12 -26.01
N ASP A 298 10.90 49.00 -25.30
CA ASP A 298 10.62 50.37 -25.76
C ASP A 298 11.94 51.15 -25.94
#